data_AF-G0HIB2-F1
#
_entry.id   AF-G0HIB2-F1
#
_cell.length_a   1.000
_cell.length_b   1.000
_cell.length_c   1.000
_cell.angle_alpha   90.00
_cell.angle_beta   90.00
_cell.angle_gamma   90.00
#
_symmetry.space_group_name_H-M   'P 1'
#
loop_
_entity.id
_entity.type
_entity.pdbx_description
1 polymer ?
#
loop_
_entity_poly.entity_id
_entity_poly.type
_entity_poly.pdbx_seq_one_letter_code
_entity_poly.pdbx_strand_id
1 'polypeptide(L)'
;MRAPVLAVGDGALGFWAALREVWPQTREQRCWFHKIANVLNALPKSAQPGAKAALAEIWNAENRDHAERAAEAFVADYGTKWPKAAAKIADDLDVLLEFYNYPAEHWVHLRTTNPIESTFATVRLRQRVTKGPGSRAAGIAMAFKLIESAQTRWRAVNAPHLVALVHAGATFKNGILVERPDGHDEQTSTHESGGDAQAA
;
A
#
# COMPACT_ATOMS: atom_id res chain seq x y z
N MET A 1 -23.24 0.33 -3.38
CA MET A 1 -21.97 0.55 -2.63
C MET A 1 -21.00 1.21 -3.59
N ARG A 2 -20.29 2.26 -3.19
CA ARG A 2 -19.26 2.88 -4.04
C ARG A 2 -18.01 2.00 -4.04
N ALA A 3 -17.32 1.88 -5.18
CA ALA A 3 -16.09 1.11 -5.27
C ALA A 3 -15.02 1.67 -4.29
N PRO A 4 -14.27 0.81 -3.59
CA PRO A 4 -13.10 1.25 -2.84
C PRO A 4 -12.05 1.80 -3.81
N VAL A 5 -11.30 2.82 -3.41
CA VAL A 5 -10.22 3.37 -4.23
C VAL A 5 -9.02 2.42 -4.24
N LEU A 6 -8.72 1.83 -3.08
CA LEU A 6 -7.61 0.91 -2.86
C LEU A 6 -8.08 -0.33 -2.10
N ALA A 7 -7.63 -1.50 -2.53
CA ALA A 7 -7.73 -2.74 -1.78
C ALA A 7 -6.32 -3.23 -1.41
N VAL A 8 -6.10 -3.50 -0.13
CA VAL A 8 -4.85 -4.08 0.37
C VAL A 8 -5.10 -5.52 0.78
N GLY A 9 -4.35 -6.47 0.23
CA GLY A 9 -4.59 -7.89 0.44
C GLY A 9 -3.33 -8.74 0.39
N ASP A 10 -3.46 -10.00 0.78
CA ASP A 10 -2.42 -11.00 0.66
C ASP A 10 -2.39 -11.62 -0.76
N GLY A 11 -1.83 -12.82 -0.88
CA GLY A 11 -1.73 -13.60 -2.11
C GLY A 11 -3.01 -14.20 -2.66
N ALA A 12 -4.17 -14.06 -1.99
CA ALA A 12 -5.35 -14.86 -2.30
C ALA A 12 -5.92 -14.58 -3.70
N LEU A 13 -5.70 -15.51 -4.65
CA LEU A 13 -6.09 -15.36 -6.06
C LEU A 13 -7.59 -15.11 -6.26
N GLY A 14 -8.43 -15.80 -5.48
CA GLY A 14 -9.89 -15.64 -5.58
C GLY A 14 -10.38 -14.26 -5.15
N PHE A 15 -9.72 -13.62 -4.19
CA PHE A 15 -10.05 -12.26 -3.78
C PHE A 15 -9.77 -11.26 -4.91
N TRP A 16 -8.58 -11.32 -5.51
CA TRP A 16 -8.20 -10.41 -6.59
C TRP A 16 -9.02 -10.62 -7.86
N ALA A 17 -9.36 -11.87 -8.19
CA ALA A 17 -10.26 -12.16 -9.31
C ALA A 17 -11.64 -11.52 -9.10
N ALA A 18 -12.24 -11.71 -7.92
CA ALA A 18 -13.54 -11.12 -7.59
C ALA A 18 -13.48 -9.59 -7.52
N LEU A 19 -12.38 -9.02 -7.01
CA LEU A 19 -12.20 -7.57 -6.94
C LEU A 19 -12.21 -6.93 -8.33
N ARG A 20 -11.48 -7.51 -9.29
CA ARG A 20 -11.42 -7.03 -10.67
C ARG A 20 -12.76 -7.16 -11.40
N GLU A 21 -13.53 -8.19 -11.07
CA GLU A 21 -14.87 -8.41 -11.63
C GLU A 21 -15.88 -7.38 -11.10
N VAL A 22 -15.90 -7.14 -9.79
CA VAL A 22 -16.90 -6.28 -9.14
C VAL A 22 -16.53 -4.80 -9.18
N TRP A 23 -15.24 -4.47 -9.02
CA TRP A 23 -14.70 -3.11 -8.98
C TRP A 23 -13.41 -2.98 -9.80
N PRO A 24 -13.51 -2.97 -11.14
CA PRO A 24 -12.34 -2.95 -12.02
C PRO A 24 -11.46 -1.69 -11.88
N GLN A 25 -11.99 -0.60 -11.30
CA GLN A 25 -11.24 0.63 -11.06
C GLN A 25 -10.50 0.65 -9.71
N THR A 26 -10.76 -0.31 -8.81
CA THR A 26 -10.05 -0.38 -7.51
C THR A 26 -8.58 -0.73 -7.73
N ARG A 27 -7.68 0.07 -7.16
CA ARG A 27 -6.24 -0.21 -7.17
C ARG A 27 -5.90 -1.35 -6.22
N GLU A 28 -4.88 -2.11 -6.58
CA GLU A 28 -4.41 -3.26 -5.81
C GLU A 28 -3.11 -2.94 -5.09
N GLN A 29 -3.05 -3.22 -3.80
CA GLN A 29 -1.80 -3.22 -3.06
C GLN A 29 -1.57 -4.56 -2.35
N ARG A 30 -0.33 -5.04 -2.44
CA ARG A 30 0.09 -6.26 -1.75
C ARG A 30 0.53 -5.94 -0.33
N CYS A 31 0.06 -6.77 0.61
CA CYS A 31 0.33 -6.58 2.02
C CYS A 31 1.81 -6.86 2.34
N TRP A 32 2.53 -5.84 2.82
CA TRP A 32 3.94 -5.92 3.21
C TRP A 32 4.21 -6.98 4.29
N PHE A 33 3.32 -7.14 5.27
CA PHE A 33 3.46 -8.17 6.31
C PHE A 33 3.55 -9.58 5.71
N HIS A 34 2.60 -9.94 4.84
CA HIS A 34 2.60 -11.24 4.17
C HIS A 34 3.74 -11.36 3.15
N LYS A 35 4.09 -10.26 2.48
CA LYS A 35 5.21 -10.25 1.55
C LYS A 35 6.54 -10.57 2.24
N ILE A 36 6.82 -9.93 3.38
CA ILE A 36 8.01 -10.20 4.19
C ILE A 36 8.05 -11.68 4.58
N ALA A 37 6.96 -12.22 5.12
CA ALA A 37 6.89 -13.64 5.48
C ALA A 37 7.18 -14.56 4.28
N ASN A 38 6.62 -14.26 3.11
CA ASN A 38 6.84 -15.02 1.88
C ASN A 38 8.32 -14.98 1.43
N VAL A 39 8.99 -13.83 1.56
CA VAL A 39 10.41 -13.69 1.24
C VAL A 39 11.26 -14.48 2.22
N LEU A 40 11.03 -14.34 3.53
CA LEU A 40 11.79 -15.05 4.56
C LEU A 40 11.65 -16.57 4.46
N ASN A 41 10.48 -17.07 4.06
CA ASN A 41 10.24 -18.49 3.81
C ASN A 41 11.04 -19.05 2.62
N ALA A 42 11.55 -18.20 1.73
CA ALA A 42 12.43 -18.59 0.64
C ALA A 42 13.93 -18.50 1.00
N LEU A 43 14.25 -18.19 2.27
CA LEU A 43 15.61 -17.97 2.76
C LEU A 43 15.97 -18.93 3.91
N PRO A 44 17.25 -19.35 4.02
CA PRO A 44 17.72 -20.05 5.20
C PRO A 44 17.66 -19.12 6.43
N LYS A 45 17.41 -19.69 7.62
CA LYS A 45 17.28 -18.92 8.88
C LYS A 45 18.46 -17.98 9.15
N SER A 46 19.68 -18.36 8.73
CA SER A 46 20.88 -17.53 8.89
C SER A 46 20.86 -16.23 8.07
N ALA A 47 20.15 -16.20 6.93
CA ALA A 47 20.05 -15.01 6.08
C ALA A 47 18.84 -14.13 6.43
N GLN A 48 17.87 -14.64 7.19
CA GLN A 48 16.62 -13.94 7.49
C GLN A 48 16.80 -12.60 8.23
N PRO A 49 17.71 -12.46 9.22
CA PRO A 49 17.90 -11.17 9.90
C PRO A 49 18.36 -10.07 8.94
N GLY A 50 19.36 -10.35 8.09
CA GLY A 50 19.84 -9.41 7.08
C GLY A 50 18.78 -9.08 6.04
N ALA A 51 18.06 -10.09 5.55
CA ALA A 51 17.00 -9.88 4.58
C ALA A 51 15.87 -9.04 5.14
N LYS A 52 15.50 -9.24 6.42
CA LYS A 52 14.48 -8.44 7.08
C LYS A 52 14.89 -6.97 7.20
N ALA A 53 16.16 -6.68 7.49
CA ALA A 53 16.68 -5.33 7.51
C ALA A 53 16.63 -4.69 6.12
N ALA A 54 17.13 -5.38 5.09
CA ALA A 54 17.10 -4.89 3.71
C ALA A 54 15.67 -4.65 3.19
N LEU A 55 14.72 -5.54 3.51
CA LEU A 55 13.30 -5.33 3.22
C LEU A 55 12.75 -4.08 3.92
N ALA A 56 13.21 -3.79 5.14
CA ALA A 56 12.77 -2.61 5.90
C ALA A 56 13.17 -1.30 5.23
N GLU A 57 14.31 -1.26 4.55
CA GLU A 57 14.73 -0.10 3.74
C GLU A 57 13.76 0.17 2.59
N ILE A 58 13.14 -0.87 2.01
CA ILE A 58 12.18 -0.71 0.92
C ILE A 58 10.87 -0.11 1.45
N TRP A 59 10.21 -0.78 2.39
CA TRP A 59 8.86 -0.36 2.80
C TRP A 59 8.86 0.88 3.69
N ASN A 60 9.96 1.21 4.37
CA ASN A 60 10.10 2.45 5.14
C ASN A 60 10.70 3.62 4.37
N ALA A 61 11.06 3.46 3.09
CA ALA A 61 11.66 4.54 2.33
C ALA A 61 10.80 5.81 2.32
N GLU A 62 11.46 6.96 2.30
CA GLU A 62 10.82 8.28 2.32
C GLU A 62 9.99 8.59 1.07
N ASN A 63 10.35 7.99 -0.07
CA ASN A 63 9.67 8.19 -1.36
C ASN A 63 9.82 6.93 -2.23
N ARG A 64 9.05 6.91 -3.31
CA ARG A 64 9.00 5.77 -4.24
C ARG A 64 10.35 5.47 -4.87
N ASP A 65 11.07 6.48 -5.37
CA ASP A 65 12.36 6.29 -6.04
C ASP A 65 13.40 5.66 -5.08
N HIS A 66 13.39 6.04 -3.81
CA HIS A 66 14.26 5.43 -2.81
C HIS A 66 13.86 3.96 -2.52
N ALA A 67 12.56 3.66 -2.43
CA ALA A 67 12.09 2.29 -2.30
C ALA A 67 12.50 1.41 -3.49
N GLU A 68 12.42 1.95 -4.72
CA GLU A 68 12.81 1.25 -5.94
C GLU A 68 14.31 0.93 -5.95
N ARG A 69 15.18 1.91 -5.62
CA ARG A 69 16.62 1.66 -5.47
C ARG A 69 16.95 0.65 -4.38
N ALA A 70 16.24 0.69 -3.25
CA ALA A 70 16.41 -0.30 -2.18
C ALA A 70 15.98 -1.71 -2.63
N ALA A 71 14.93 -1.81 -3.46
CA ALA A 71 14.50 -3.08 -4.04
C ALA A 71 15.52 -3.62 -5.05
N GLU A 72 16.12 -2.77 -5.89
CA GLU A 72 17.22 -3.13 -6.78
C GLU A 72 18.42 -3.68 -6.00
N ALA A 73 18.81 -3.01 -4.91
CA ALA A 73 19.87 -3.47 -4.03
C ALA A 73 19.54 -4.84 -3.40
N PHE A 74 18.31 -5.03 -2.93
CA PHE A 74 17.85 -6.33 -2.43
C PHE A 74 17.95 -7.43 -3.49
N VAL A 75 17.56 -7.14 -4.73
CA VAL A 75 17.65 -8.10 -5.84
C VAL A 75 19.11 -8.41 -6.17
N ALA A 76 20.01 -7.42 -6.15
CA ALA A 76 21.44 -7.62 -6.38
C ALA A 76 22.08 -8.51 -5.30
N ASP A 77 21.80 -8.22 -4.02
CA ASP A 77 22.41 -8.91 -2.88
C ASP A 77 21.90 -10.35 -2.73
N TYR A 78 20.61 -10.58 -2.96
CA TYR A 78 19.97 -11.88 -2.70
C TYR A 78 19.71 -12.69 -3.97
N GLY A 79 19.65 -12.06 -5.14
CA GLY A 79 19.17 -12.67 -6.39
C GLY A 79 20.03 -13.80 -6.92
N THR A 80 21.36 -13.70 -6.80
CA THR A 80 22.28 -14.75 -7.27
C THR A 80 22.13 -16.05 -6.49
N LYS A 81 22.01 -15.96 -5.16
CA LYS A 81 21.96 -17.14 -4.27
C LYS A 81 20.55 -17.62 -3.99
N TRP A 82 19.59 -16.68 -3.94
CA TRP A 82 18.19 -16.93 -3.59
C TRP A 82 17.25 -16.24 -4.59
N PRO A 83 17.25 -16.65 -5.87
CA PRO A 83 16.44 -16.01 -6.91
C PRO A 83 14.94 -16.01 -6.59
N LYS A 84 14.44 -17.04 -5.90
CA LYS A 84 13.03 -17.11 -5.46
C LYS A 84 12.68 -16.04 -4.41
N ALA A 85 13.63 -15.60 -3.59
CA ALA A 85 13.41 -14.55 -2.61
C ALA A 85 13.39 -13.17 -3.29
N ALA A 86 14.33 -12.94 -4.22
CA ALA A 86 14.40 -11.73 -5.02
C ALA A 86 13.16 -11.55 -5.92
N ALA A 87 12.73 -12.59 -6.63
CA ALA A 87 11.55 -12.56 -7.50
C ALA A 87 10.28 -12.14 -6.75
N LYS A 88 10.13 -12.57 -5.48
CA LYS A 88 8.98 -12.16 -4.66
C LYS A 88 8.90 -10.64 -4.46
N ILE A 89 10.00 -9.92 -4.50
CA ILE A 89 10.01 -8.45 -4.46
C ILE A 89 9.88 -7.87 -5.87
N ALA A 90 10.74 -8.30 -6.80
CA ALA A 90 10.78 -7.76 -8.15
C ALA A 90 9.43 -7.89 -8.89
N ASP A 91 8.78 -9.04 -8.82
CA ASP A 91 7.56 -9.34 -9.58
C ASP A 91 6.33 -8.53 -9.09
N ASP A 92 6.33 -8.11 -7.82
CA ASP A 92 5.21 -7.45 -7.16
C ASP A 92 5.55 -6.00 -6.76
N LEU A 93 6.68 -5.42 -7.21
CA LEU A 93 7.19 -4.15 -6.67
C LEU A 93 6.18 -3.00 -6.84
N ASP A 94 5.59 -2.86 -8.02
CA ASP A 94 4.61 -1.79 -8.29
C ASP A 94 3.43 -1.82 -7.34
N VAL A 95 2.84 -3.00 -7.15
CA VAL A 95 1.69 -3.20 -6.25
C VAL A 95 2.10 -3.22 -4.78
N LEU A 96 3.39 -3.38 -4.44
CA LEU A 96 3.89 -3.19 -3.09
C LEU A 96 4.05 -1.71 -2.73
N LEU A 97 4.38 -0.88 -3.73
CA LEU A 97 4.65 0.55 -3.59
C LEU A 97 3.44 1.44 -3.91
N GLU A 98 2.29 0.85 -4.22
CA GLU A 98 1.04 1.56 -4.54
C GLU A 98 0.64 2.59 -3.46
N PHE A 99 0.99 2.37 -2.19
CA PHE A 99 0.69 3.30 -1.10
C PHE A 99 1.28 4.71 -1.32
N TYR A 100 2.36 4.88 -2.10
CA TYR A 100 2.95 6.21 -2.39
C TYR A 100 2.02 7.13 -3.20
N ASN A 101 0.97 6.56 -3.82
CA ASN A 101 -0.08 7.30 -4.55
C ASN A 101 -1.20 7.82 -3.63
N TYR A 102 -1.05 7.70 -2.31
CA TYR A 102 -2.01 8.10 -1.28
C TYR A 102 -1.33 9.01 -0.24
N PRO A 103 -2.08 9.80 0.55
CA PRO A 103 -1.52 10.72 1.54
C PRO A 103 -0.46 10.09 2.44
N ALA A 104 0.65 10.80 2.66
CA ALA A 104 1.77 10.31 3.48
C ALA A 104 1.35 9.93 4.91
N GLU A 105 0.37 10.63 5.46
CA GLU A 105 -0.20 10.36 6.79
C GLU A 105 -0.85 8.97 6.86
N HIS A 106 -1.32 8.43 5.73
CA HIS A 106 -2.01 7.14 5.66
C HIS A 106 -1.04 5.97 5.54
N TRP A 107 0.21 6.20 5.12
CA TRP A 107 1.18 5.13 4.84
C TRP A 107 1.46 4.23 6.03
N VAL A 108 1.44 4.75 7.26
CA VAL A 108 1.62 3.93 8.47
C VAL A 108 0.52 2.87 8.61
N HIS A 109 -0.69 3.15 8.12
CA HIS A 109 -1.82 2.23 8.14
C HIS A 109 -1.79 1.29 6.92
N LEU A 110 -1.36 1.77 5.76
CA LEU A 110 -1.30 0.99 4.52
C LEU A 110 -0.14 -0.02 4.50
N ARG A 111 0.94 0.24 5.21
CA ARG A 111 2.14 -0.63 5.25
C ARG A 111 2.09 -1.70 6.34
N THR A 112 1.11 -1.65 7.24
CA THR A 112 1.00 -2.56 8.38
C THR A 112 -0.35 -3.27 8.39
N THR A 113 -0.45 -4.36 9.15
CA THR A 113 -1.72 -5.07 9.37
C THR A 113 -2.44 -4.60 10.64
N ASN A 114 -1.91 -3.58 11.33
CA ASN A 114 -2.45 -3.08 12.59
C ASN A 114 -3.96 -2.75 12.54
N PRO A 115 -4.51 -2.12 11.49
CA PRO A 115 -5.95 -1.85 11.41
C PRO A 115 -6.82 -3.12 11.49
N ILE A 116 -6.35 -4.24 10.92
CA ILE A 116 -7.04 -5.53 10.95
C ILE A 116 -6.70 -6.27 12.25
N GLU A 117 -5.41 -6.36 12.59
CA GLU A 117 -4.94 -7.12 13.75
C GLU A 117 -5.51 -6.59 15.07
N SER A 118 -5.56 -5.26 15.24
CA SER A 118 -6.15 -4.61 16.41
C SER A 118 -7.65 -4.91 16.53
N THR A 119 -8.37 -4.89 15.41
CA THR A 119 -9.80 -5.21 15.37
C THR A 119 -10.10 -6.64 15.79
N PHE A 120 -9.26 -7.60 15.38
CA PHE A 120 -9.42 -9.02 15.70
C PHE A 120 -8.77 -9.45 17.01
N ALA A 121 -8.01 -8.58 17.68
CA ALA A 121 -7.27 -8.94 18.90
C ALA A 121 -8.17 -9.49 20.01
N THR A 122 -9.34 -8.88 20.24
CA THR A 122 -10.31 -9.32 21.26
C THR A 122 -10.94 -10.67 20.92
N VAL A 123 -11.22 -10.91 19.63
CA VAL A 123 -11.76 -12.18 19.13
C VAL A 123 -10.75 -13.31 19.37
N ARG A 124 -9.49 -13.10 18.98
CA ARG A 124 -8.41 -14.09 19.17
C ARG A 124 -8.14 -14.38 20.64
N LEU A 125 -8.17 -13.36 21.49
CA LEU A 125 -8.02 -13.52 22.94
C LEU A 125 -9.13 -14.40 23.51
N ARG A 126 -10.40 -14.10 23.17
CA ARG A 126 -11.54 -14.87 23.65
C ARG A 126 -11.53 -16.31 23.14
N GLN A 127 -11.27 -16.52 21.85
CA GLN A 127 -11.15 -17.85 21.27
C GLN A 127 -10.09 -18.71 21.98
N ARG A 128 -8.94 -18.11 22.34
CA ARG A 128 -7.87 -18.80 23.08
C ARG A 128 -8.31 -19.20 24.48
N VAL A 129 -8.99 -18.30 25.21
CA VAL A 129 -9.44 -18.54 26.59
C VAL A 129 -10.57 -19.58 26.64
N THR A 130 -11.53 -19.51 25.73
CA THR A 130 -12.69 -20.43 25.73
C THR A 130 -12.39 -21.78 25.07
N LYS A 131 -11.15 -21.99 24.58
CA LYS A 131 -10.75 -23.18 23.79
C LYS A 131 -11.66 -23.41 22.58
N GLY A 132 -12.05 -22.33 21.92
CA GLY A 132 -12.95 -22.34 20.76
C GLY A 132 -14.41 -22.04 21.13
N PRO A 133 -15.28 -21.93 20.11
CA PRO A 133 -16.66 -21.49 20.29
C PRO A 133 -17.68 -22.63 20.48
N GLY A 134 -17.26 -23.90 20.44
CA GLY A 134 -18.15 -25.07 20.52
C GLY A 134 -18.98 -25.35 19.26
N SER A 135 -19.33 -24.33 18.46
CA SER A 135 -19.94 -24.48 17.14
C SER A 135 -19.60 -23.32 16.20
N ARG A 136 -19.80 -23.51 14.88
CA ARG A 136 -19.61 -22.45 13.88
C ARG A 136 -20.52 -21.25 14.15
N ALA A 137 -21.80 -21.49 14.44
CA ALA A 137 -22.77 -20.43 14.70
C ALA A 137 -22.39 -19.60 15.94
N ALA A 138 -21.99 -20.27 17.03
CA ALA A 138 -21.49 -19.60 18.23
C ALA A 138 -20.20 -18.81 17.95
N GLY A 139 -19.32 -19.32 17.09
CA GLY A 139 -18.09 -18.62 16.70
C GLY A 139 -18.35 -17.32 15.94
N ILE A 140 -19.27 -17.37 14.98
CA ILE A 140 -19.69 -16.18 14.23
C ILE A 140 -20.35 -15.17 15.16
N ALA A 141 -21.28 -15.61 16.03
CA ALA A 141 -21.95 -14.73 16.98
C ALA A 141 -20.95 -14.06 17.96
N MET A 142 -19.98 -14.83 18.46
CA MET A 142 -18.92 -14.33 19.33
C MET A 142 -18.07 -13.28 18.61
N ALA A 143 -17.58 -13.58 17.39
CA ALA A 143 -16.78 -12.66 16.61
C ALA A 143 -17.56 -11.37 16.31
N PHE A 144 -18.81 -11.48 15.87
CA PHE A 144 -19.68 -10.35 15.61
C PHE A 144 -19.83 -9.45 16.83
N LYS A 145 -20.19 -10.01 18.00
CA LYS A 145 -20.40 -9.21 19.22
C LYS A 145 -19.13 -8.57 19.75
N LEU A 146 -17.99 -9.25 19.64
CA LEU A 146 -16.70 -8.68 20.07
C LEU A 146 -16.25 -7.55 19.13
N ILE A 147 -16.45 -7.69 17.82
CA ILE A 147 -16.15 -6.65 16.83
C ILE A 147 -17.12 -5.47 17.00
N GLU A 148 -18.42 -5.73 17.19
CA GLU A 148 -19.44 -4.71 17.47
C GLU A 148 -19.11 -3.90 18.72
N SER A 149 -18.58 -4.55 19.77
CA SER A 149 -18.10 -3.86 20.97
C SER A 149 -16.82 -3.06 20.72
N ALA A 150 -15.88 -3.61 19.95
CA ALA A 150 -14.60 -2.98 19.65
C ALA A 150 -14.76 -1.73 18.77
N GLN A 151 -15.75 -1.69 17.87
CA GLN A 151 -15.93 -0.60 16.91
C GLN A 151 -16.09 0.78 17.56
N THR A 152 -16.65 0.83 18.77
CA THR A 152 -16.87 2.08 19.52
C THR A 152 -15.59 2.78 19.94
N ARG A 153 -14.45 2.07 19.89
CA ARG A 153 -13.12 2.55 20.31
C ARG A 153 -12.11 2.53 19.17
N TRP A 154 -12.55 2.33 17.92
CA TRP A 154 -11.64 2.36 16.79
C TRP A 154 -11.06 3.75 16.60
N ARG A 155 -9.74 3.79 16.46
CA ARG A 155 -9.03 5.02 16.10
C ARG A 155 -9.19 5.26 14.60
N ALA A 156 -9.51 6.50 14.23
CA ALA A 156 -9.50 6.91 12.84
C ALA A 156 -8.10 6.79 12.22
N VAL A 157 -8.03 6.69 10.89
CA VAL A 157 -6.77 6.87 10.16
C VAL A 157 -6.20 8.25 10.45
N ASN A 158 -4.87 8.40 10.32
CA ASN A 158 -4.25 9.71 10.48
C ASN A 158 -4.74 10.64 9.35
N ALA A 159 -4.97 11.92 9.66
CA ALA A 159 -5.56 12.89 8.72
C ALA A 159 -6.84 12.35 8.01
N PRO A 160 -7.92 12.06 8.77
CA PRO A 160 -9.11 11.41 8.22
C PRO A 160 -9.85 12.27 7.19
N HIS A 161 -9.69 13.60 7.23
CA HIS A 161 -10.27 14.50 6.24
C HIS A 161 -9.71 14.27 4.81
N LEU A 162 -8.49 13.75 4.67
CA LEU A 162 -7.88 13.44 3.37
C LEU A 162 -8.53 12.23 2.67
N VAL A 163 -9.27 11.39 3.41
CA VAL A 163 -10.05 10.29 2.83
C VAL A 163 -11.06 10.80 1.80
N ALA A 164 -11.65 11.98 2.04
CA ALA A 164 -12.58 12.60 1.10
C ALA A 164 -11.89 12.96 -0.23
N LEU A 165 -10.63 13.44 -0.19
CA LEU A 165 -9.86 13.76 -1.40
C LEU A 165 -9.48 12.50 -2.18
N VAL A 166 -9.06 11.44 -1.48
CA VAL A 166 -8.81 10.13 -2.10
C VAL A 166 -10.08 9.62 -2.79
N HIS A 167 -11.24 9.70 -2.13
CA HIS A 167 -12.52 9.34 -2.74
C HIS A 167 -12.94 10.27 -3.88
N ALA A 168 -12.53 11.52 -3.89
CA ALA A 168 -12.79 12.46 -4.97
C ALA A 168 -11.88 12.23 -6.20
N GLY A 169 -10.89 11.33 -6.10
CA GLY A 169 -9.94 11.04 -7.18
C GLY A 169 -8.79 12.04 -7.25
N ALA A 170 -8.49 12.74 -6.15
CA ALA A 170 -7.30 13.58 -6.07
C ALA A 170 -6.02 12.74 -6.30
N THR A 171 -5.05 13.32 -7.00
CA THR A 171 -3.78 12.65 -7.30
C THR A 171 -2.74 13.01 -6.25
N PHE A 172 -2.02 12.02 -5.75
CA PHE A 172 -0.90 12.22 -4.84
C PHE A 172 0.37 11.65 -5.47
N LYS A 173 1.48 12.39 -5.35
CA LYS A 173 2.81 11.91 -5.74
C LYS A 173 3.70 11.91 -4.53
N ASN A 174 4.22 10.73 -4.15
CA ASN A 174 4.96 10.55 -2.90
C ASN A 174 4.19 11.12 -1.69
N GLY A 175 2.87 10.90 -1.68
CA GLY A 175 1.98 11.29 -0.58
C GLY A 175 1.68 12.76 -0.46
N ILE A 176 2.15 13.58 -1.40
CA ILE A 176 1.85 15.01 -1.50
C ILE A 176 0.75 15.20 -2.54
N LEU A 177 -0.28 15.96 -2.20
CA LEU A 177 -1.37 16.32 -3.11
C LEU A 177 -0.80 17.08 -4.30
N VAL A 178 -1.09 16.62 -5.51
CA VAL A 178 -0.74 17.32 -6.74
C VAL A 178 -1.92 18.20 -7.11
N GLU A 179 -1.74 19.52 -6.99
CA GLU A 179 -2.70 20.49 -7.52
C GLU A 179 -2.77 20.32 -9.04
N ARG A 180 -3.97 20.40 -9.59
CA ARG A 180 -4.15 20.37 -11.05
C ARG A 180 -3.42 21.60 -11.60
N PRO A 181 -2.53 21.49 -12.60
CA PRO A 181 -1.98 22.67 -13.24
C PRO A 181 -3.17 23.48 -13.79
N ASP A 182 -3.32 24.70 -13.29
CA ASP A 182 -4.32 25.63 -13.80
C ASP A 182 -4.05 25.84 -15.30
N GLY A 183 -5.09 25.68 -16.12
CA GLY A 183 -5.02 25.82 -17.58
C GLY A 183 -4.88 27.28 -18.04
N HIS A 184 -4.04 28.07 -17.38
CA HIS A 184 -3.76 29.45 -17.71
C HIS A 184 -2.25 29.64 -17.87
N ASP A 185 -1.76 29.50 -19.11
CA ASP A 185 -0.92 30.49 -19.80
C ASP A 185 -0.38 29.92 -21.12
N GLU A 186 -1.29 29.62 -22.05
CA GLU A 186 -0.99 29.76 -23.49
C GLU A 186 -1.60 31.09 -23.95
N GLN A 187 -0.90 32.20 -23.69
CA GLN A 187 -0.98 33.38 -24.52
C GLN A 187 0.40 33.67 -25.10
N THR A 188 0.59 33.10 -26.27
CA THR A 188 1.40 33.61 -27.37
C THR A 188 1.49 35.15 -27.34
N SER A 189 2.70 35.67 -27.11
CA SER A 189 3.11 36.97 -27.64
C SER A 189 4.31 36.76 -28.55
N THR A 190 4.02 36.25 -29.75
CA THR A 190 4.85 36.52 -30.93
C THR A 190 4.80 38.02 -31.18
N HIS A 191 5.85 38.75 -30.79
CA HIS A 191 6.15 40.02 -31.40
C HIS A 191 7.48 39.91 -32.15
N GLU A 192 7.37 39.47 -33.40
CA GLU A 192 8.36 39.78 -34.43
C GLU A 192 8.23 41.28 -34.78
N SER A 193 9.35 41.99 -34.70
CA SER A 193 9.68 43.13 -35.56
C SER A 193 11.20 43.09 -35.67
N GLY A 194 11.76 42.48 -36.71
CA GLY A 194 11.79 43.09 -38.03
C GLY A 194 12.96 44.06 -38.06
N GLY A 195 14.18 43.52 -38.11
CA GLY A 195 15.36 44.30 -38.42
C GLY A 195 15.42 44.52 -39.93
N ASP A 196 15.41 45.77 -40.36
CA ASP A 196 15.81 46.16 -41.70
C ASP A 196 17.12 46.95 -41.61
N ALA A 197 18.14 46.40 -42.27
CA ALA A 197 19.39 47.04 -42.61
C ALA A 197 19.38 47.35 -44.11
N GLN A 198 19.55 48.62 -44.49
CA GLN A 198 20.23 49.11 -45.71
C GLN A 198 20.10 50.65 -45.74
N ALA A 199 21.18 51.42 -45.60
CA ALA A 199 22.18 51.79 -46.62
C ALA A 199 21.81 53.08 -47.37
N ALA A 200 22.39 54.21 -46.93
CA ALA A 200 22.94 55.32 -47.72
C ALA A 200 23.69 56.28 -46.79
#